data_AF-A0A5C1NLF3-F1
#
_entry.id   AF-A0A5C1NLF3-F1
#
_cell.length_a   1.000
_cell.length_b   1.000
_cell.length_c   1.000
_cell.angle_alpha   90.00
_cell.angle_beta   90.00
_cell.angle_gamma   90.00
#
_symmetry.space_group_name_H-M   'P 1'
#
loop_
_entity.id
_entity.type
_entity.pdbx_description
1 polymer ?
#
loop_
_entity_poly.entity_id
_entity_poly.type
_entity_poly.pdbx_seq_one_letter_code
_entity_poly.pdbx_strand_id
1 'polypeptide(L)'
;MSASQLAAAHENHQHTGHEHEHEHEHEHEHEHEHDNDIYSGYFEDNQVEDRLLSDWEGDWQSVYPYLKDGTLDEVFSHKAEHSGEKTAEEYKQYYEKGYQTAVDRIVISGNTVTFHEDGQASSGEYSYDGYEILTYEAGNRGVRYIFKLEEGEQLPEYIQFSDHSIYPTDSDHFHLYWGDDRAALLEEVSNWPTYYPSAMDGTEVAHEMMAH
;
A
#
# COMPACT_ATOMS: atom_id res chain seq x y z
N MET A 1 7.42 50.74 42.54
CA MET A 1 6.17 50.76 43.32
C MET A 1 5.12 51.53 42.53
N SER A 2 3.95 50.93 42.31
CA SER A 2 2.64 51.51 41.94
C SER A 2 2.55 52.42 40.70
N ALA A 3 1.50 52.36 39.87
CA ALA A 3 0.26 51.60 39.89
C ALA A 3 -0.35 51.61 38.47
N SER A 4 -1.19 50.61 38.22
CA SER A 4 -2.22 50.50 37.18
C SER A 4 -3.02 51.78 36.92
N GLN A 5 -3.65 51.95 35.75
CA GLN A 5 -5.04 51.51 35.49
C GLN A 5 -5.63 52.07 34.16
N LEU A 6 -6.22 51.14 33.39
CA LEU A 6 -7.41 51.19 32.52
C LEU A 6 -7.79 52.43 31.65
N ALA A 7 -7.88 52.12 30.34
CA ALA A 7 -9.09 52.00 29.49
C ALA A 7 -9.79 53.22 28.85
N ALA A 8 -10.06 53.01 27.53
CA ALA A 8 -11.24 53.40 26.71
C ALA A 8 -11.44 54.90 26.40
N ALA A 9 -11.89 55.36 25.22
CA ALA A 9 -12.45 54.82 23.97
C ALA A 9 -12.28 55.95 22.90
N HIS A 10 -11.83 55.66 21.66
CA HIS A 10 -12.62 55.38 20.45
C HIS A 10 -13.22 56.62 19.75
N GLU A 11 -12.80 56.86 18.50
CA GLU A 11 -13.55 57.34 17.31
C GLU A 11 -12.54 57.80 16.25
N ASN A 12 -12.71 57.69 14.94
CA ASN A 12 -13.49 56.87 14.02
C ASN A 12 -12.91 57.29 12.65
N HIS A 13 -12.41 56.36 11.84
CA HIS A 13 -12.00 56.66 10.46
C HIS A 13 -12.70 55.66 9.55
N GLN A 14 -13.80 56.12 8.94
CA GLN A 14 -14.46 55.43 7.85
C GLN A 14 -13.66 55.66 6.57
N HIS A 15 -13.21 54.58 5.96
CA HIS A 15 -12.99 54.53 4.51
C HIS A 15 -13.50 53.20 3.98
N THR A 16 -14.52 53.31 3.14
CA THR A 16 -15.14 52.26 2.35
C THR A 16 -14.15 51.64 1.38
N GLY A 17 -14.02 50.32 1.38
CA GLY A 17 -13.25 49.55 0.41
C GLY A 17 -13.79 48.13 0.33
N HIS A 18 -14.44 47.83 -0.79
CA HIS A 18 -14.93 46.54 -1.29
C HIS A 18 -14.52 45.28 -0.52
N GLU A 19 -15.53 44.61 0.03
CA GLU A 19 -15.51 43.21 0.42
C GLU A 19 -15.50 42.36 -0.87
N HIS A 20 -14.38 41.67 -1.10
CA HIS A 20 -14.35 40.44 -1.89
C HIS A 20 -14.22 39.30 -0.89
N GLU A 21 -15.35 38.76 -0.47
CA GLU A 21 -15.41 37.46 0.20
C GLU A 21 -15.04 36.42 -0.85
N HIS A 22 -13.81 35.92 -0.76
CA HIS A 22 -13.45 34.65 -1.37
C HIS A 22 -13.92 33.58 -0.42
N GLU A 23 -15.16 33.09 -0.65
CA GLU A 23 -15.58 31.79 -0.15
C GLU A 23 -14.67 30.76 -0.82
N HIS A 24 -13.66 30.31 -0.07
CA HIS A 24 -12.94 29.09 -0.38
C HIS A 24 -13.84 27.95 0.09
N GLU A 25 -14.74 27.51 -0.80
CA GLU A 25 -15.40 26.22 -0.64
C GLU A 25 -14.32 25.13 -0.65
N HIS A 26 -14.22 24.43 0.48
CA HIS A 26 -13.35 23.30 0.68
C HIS A 26 -13.91 22.10 -0.11
N GLU A 27 -13.51 21.93 -1.37
CA GLU A 27 -13.81 20.73 -2.19
C GLU A 27 -12.83 19.56 -1.92
N HIS A 28 -12.11 19.55 -0.79
CA HIS A 28 -11.05 18.57 -0.54
C HIS A 28 -11.42 17.41 0.40
N GLU A 29 -12.65 17.31 0.90
CA GLU A 29 -13.02 16.22 1.83
C GLU A 29 -13.60 14.97 1.14
N HIS A 30 -14.15 15.07 -0.08
CA HIS A 30 -14.83 13.95 -0.73
C HIS A 30 -13.92 12.98 -1.50
N GLU A 31 -12.75 13.42 -1.95
CA GLU A 31 -11.81 12.57 -2.69
C GLU A 31 -11.12 11.58 -1.73
N HIS A 32 -10.74 12.04 -0.54
CA HIS A 32 -10.09 11.21 0.48
C HIS A 32 -10.98 10.12 1.09
N GLU A 33 -12.29 10.35 1.24
CA GLU A 33 -13.20 9.29 1.73
C GLU A 33 -13.30 8.15 0.72
N HIS A 34 -13.40 8.48 -0.57
CA HIS A 34 -13.54 7.51 -1.64
C HIS A 34 -12.28 6.64 -1.81
N ASP A 35 -11.09 7.24 -1.70
CA ASP A 35 -9.83 6.50 -1.77
C ASP A 35 -9.65 5.54 -0.58
N ASN A 36 -10.09 5.95 0.62
CA ASN A 36 -10.06 5.08 1.81
C ASN A 36 -11.01 3.87 1.69
N ASP A 37 -12.19 4.06 1.10
CA ASP A 37 -13.13 2.96 0.85
C ASP A 37 -12.54 1.94 -0.14
N ILE A 38 -11.94 2.42 -1.24
CA ILE A 38 -11.25 1.57 -2.22
C ILE A 38 -10.12 0.80 -1.55
N TYR A 39 -9.27 1.49 -0.80
CA TYR A 39 -8.13 0.90 -0.09
C TYR A 39 -8.58 -0.19 0.90
N SER A 40 -9.72 0.03 1.55
CA SER A 40 -10.37 -0.93 2.47
C SER A 40 -11.12 -2.06 1.76
N GLY A 41 -11.15 -2.08 0.43
CA GLY A 41 -11.75 -3.12 -0.38
C GLY A 41 -13.24 -2.93 -0.68
N TYR A 42 -13.76 -1.70 -0.61
CA TYR A 42 -15.13 -1.34 -0.94
C TYR A 42 -15.16 -0.48 -2.20
N PHE A 43 -15.56 -1.09 -3.31
CA PHE A 43 -15.65 -0.44 -4.62
C PHE A 43 -16.73 -1.13 -5.45
N GLU A 44 -17.03 -0.61 -6.65
CA GLU A 44 -17.87 -1.24 -7.66
C GLU A 44 -17.03 -1.81 -8.81
N ASP A 45 -17.48 -2.88 -9.45
CA ASP A 45 -16.73 -3.54 -10.53
C ASP A 45 -16.46 -2.63 -11.73
N ASN A 46 -17.33 -1.63 -11.96
CA ASN A 46 -17.19 -0.66 -13.05
C ASN A 46 -16.08 0.38 -12.82
N GLN A 47 -15.53 0.44 -11.60
CA GLN A 47 -14.44 1.35 -11.23
C GLN A 47 -13.06 0.72 -11.44
N VAL A 48 -13.00 -0.59 -11.72
CA VAL A 48 -11.74 -1.31 -11.90
C VAL A 48 -11.25 -1.11 -13.33
N GLU A 49 -10.00 -0.68 -13.48
CA GLU A 49 -9.35 -0.45 -14.76
C GLU A 49 -8.09 -1.31 -14.91
N ASP A 50 -7.73 -1.61 -16.16
CA ASP A 50 -6.46 -2.29 -16.47
C ASP A 50 -5.27 -1.44 -16.03
N ARG A 51 -4.18 -2.09 -15.61
CA ARG A 51 -2.94 -1.45 -15.17
C ARG A 51 -1.72 -1.99 -15.91
N LEU A 52 -0.69 -1.16 -16.00
CA LEU A 52 0.57 -1.50 -16.65
C LEU A 52 1.62 -1.91 -15.61
N LEU A 53 2.62 -2.71 -16.01
CA LEU A 53 3.69 -3.12 -15.09
C LEU A 53 4.49 -1.92 -14.54
N SER A 54 4.50 -0.80 -15.27
CA SER A 54 5.14 0.46 -14.86
C SER A 54 4.57 1.05 -13.57
N ASP A 55 3.34 0.71 -13.21
CA ASP A 55 2.72 1.14 -11.94
C ASP A 55 3.47 0.58 -10.72
N TRP A 56 4.25 -0.49 -10.91
CA TRP A 56 5.13 -1.09 -9.90
C TRP A 56 6.62 -0.88 -10.24
N GLU A 57 6.98 0.00 -11.17
CA GLU A 57 8.38 0.27 -11.52
C GLU A 57 9.15 0.79 -10.30
N GLY A 58 10.31 0.17 -10.03
CA GLY A 58 11.07 0.52 -8.84
C GLY A 58 11.96 -0.60 -8.32
N ASP A 59 12.51 -0.32 -7.13
CA ASP A 59 13.38 -1.21 -6.39
C ASP A 59 12.76 -1.50 -5.04
N TRP A 60 12.50 -2.77 -4.75
CA TRP A 60 11.57 -3.20 -3.70
C TRP A 60 12.20 -4.22 -2.77
N GLN A 61 12.02 -4.05 -1.46
CA GLN A 61 12.56 -4.94 -0.43
C GLN A 61 11.45 -5.71 0.27
N SER A 62 11.70 -6.98 0.57
CA SER A 62 10.80 -7.78 1.40
C SER A 62 10.77 -7.24 2.83
N VAL A 63 9.59 -7.20 3.44
CA VAL A 63 9.43 -6.84 4.86
C VAL A 63 9.71 -8.01 5.83
N TYR A 64 9.87 -9.23 5.31
CA TYR A 64 10.06 -10.43 6.13
C TYR A 64 11.29 -10.38 7.05
N PRO A 65 12.45 -9.83 6.64
CA PRO A 65 13.58 -9.62 7.55
C PRO A 65 13.22 -8.76 8.77
N TYR A 66 12.47 -7.67 8.59
CA TYR A 66 12.04 -6.77 9.68
C TYR A 66 11.02 -7.43 10.62
N LEU A 67 10.21 -8.37 10.14
CA LEU A 67 9.39 -9.20 11.01
C LEU A 67 10.27 -10.10 11.89
N LYS A 68 11.27 -10.76 11.29
CA LYS A 68 12.13 -11.74 11.98
C LYS A 68 13.04 -11.12 13.04
N ASP A 69 13.56 -9.92 12.78
CA ASP A 69 14.45 -9.22 13.72
C ASP A 69 13.70 -8.44 14.81
N GLY A 70 12.38 -8.35 14.70
CA GLY A 70 11.50 -7.69 15.68
C GLY A 70 11.24 -6.21 15.41
N THR A 71 11.75 -5.64 14.32
CA THR A 71 11.50 -4.24 13.94
C THR A 71 10.01 -3.95 13.81
N LEU A 72 9.21 -4.90 13.30
CA LEU A 72 7.76 -4.73 13.13
C LEU A 72 6.93 -5.04 14.40
N ASP A 73 7.55 -5.35 15.55
CA ASP A 73 6.81 -5.74 16.76
C ASP A 73 5.89 -4.61 17.28
N GLU A 74 6.25 -3.34 17.03
CA GLU A 74 5.39 -2.19 17.36
C GLU A 74 4.11 -2.14 16.52
N VAL A 75 4.18 -2.53 15.24
CA VAL A 75 3.03 -2.61 14.34
C VAL A 75 2.00 -3.58 14.89
N PHE A 76 2.44 -4.78 15.32
CA PHE A 76 1.54 -5.80 15.86
C PHE A 76 0.94 -5.40 17.20
N SER A 77 1.72 -4.70 18.03
CA SER A 77 1.23 -4.12 19.29
C SER A 77 0.16 -3.05 19.03
N HIS A 78 0.43 -2.16 18.07
CA HIS A 78 -0.51 -1.13 17.65
C HIS A 78 -1.83 -1.75 17.13
N LYS A 79 -1.77 -2.75 16.24
CA LYS A 79 -2.96 -3.42 15.69
C LYS A 79 -3.75 -4.16 16.78
N ALA A 80 -3.08 -4.77 17.77
CA ALA A 80 -3.73 -5.40 18.91
C ALA A 80 -4.48 -4.40 19.81
N GLU A 81 -3.89 -3.22 20.05
CA GLU A 81 -4.51 -2.16 20.85
C GLU A 81 -5.72 -1.53 20.18
N HIS A 82 -5.68 -1.33 18.85
CA HIS A 82 -6.72 -0.61 18.11
C HIS A 82 -7.90 -1.49 17.70
N SER A 83 -7.65 -2.73 17.25
CA SER A 83 -8.72 -3.64 16.82
C SER A 83 -9.33 -4.43 18.00
N GLY A 84 -8.50 -4.83 18.97
CA GLY A 84 -8.86 -5.77 20.03
C GLY A 84 -9.21 -7.19 19.56
N GLU A 85 -9.00 -7.54 18.28
CA GLU A 85 -9.40 -8.84 17.72
C GLU A 85 -8.41 -9.96 18.01
N LYS A 86 -7.12 -9.63 18.09
CA LYS A 86 -6.01 -10.56 18.33
C LYS A 86 -4.99 -9.93 19.26
N THR A 87 -4.22 -10.77 19.94
CA THR A 87 -3.02 -10.34 20.65
C THR A 87 -1.90 -9.99 19.66
N ALA A 88 -0.92 -9.20 20.11
CA ALA A 88 0.25 -8.86 19.28
C ALA A 88 1.00 -10.11 18.79
N GLU A 89 1.08 -11.16 19.60
CA GLU A 89 1.70 -12.43 19.24
C GLU A 89 0.90 -13.18 18.16
N GLU A 90 -0.43 -13.18 18.25
CA GLU A 90 -1.29 -13.78 17.22
C GLU A 90 -1.22 -12.99 15.90
N TYR A 91 -1.10 -11.66 15.96
CA TYR A 91 -0.82 -10.85 14.78
C TYR A 91 0.54 -11.21 14.18
N LYS A 92 1.59 -11.26 15.00
CA LYS A 92 2.93 -11.62 14.53
C LYS A 92 2.94 -12.97 13.82
N GLN A 93 2.28 -14.00 14.39
CA GLN A 93 2.18 -15.33 13.75
C GLN A 93 1.36 -15.33 12.47
N TYR A 94 0.32 -14.49 12.38
CA TYR A 94 -0.45 -14.31 11.16
C TYR A 94 0.40 -13.67 10.05
N TYR A 95 1.07 -12.55 10.35
CA TYR A 95 1.95 -11.86 9.43
C TYR A 95 3.23 -12.64 9.09
N GLU A 96 3.72 -13.50 9.99
CA GLU A 96 4.87 -14.36 9.72
C GLU A 96 4.57 -15.32 8.55
N LYS A 97 3.38 -15.92 8.55
CA LYS A 97 2.93 -16.77 7.42
C LYS A 97 2.70 -15.96 6.15
N GLY A 98 2.11 -14.77 6.30
CA GLY A 98 1.86 -13.86 5.18
C GLY A 98 3.14 -13.43 4.48
N TYR A 99 4.10 -12.90 5.23
CA TYR A 99 5.31 -12.29 4.68
C TYR A 99 6.41 -13.28 4.31
N GLN A 100 6.35 -14.52 4.79
CA GLN A 100 7.42 -15.49 4.58
C GLN A 100 7.77 -15.65 3.09
N THR A 101 9.02 -15.35 2.75
CA THR A 101 9.58 -15.55 1.41
C THR A 101 11.11 -15.70 1.50
N ALA A 102 11.70 -16.34 0.51
CA ALA A 102 13.15 -16.36 0.28
C ALA A 102 13.60 -15.23 -0.67
N VAL A 103 12.67 -14.65 -1.43
CA VAL A 103 12.91 -13.54 -2.35
C VAL A 103 13.00 -12.24 -1.57
N ASP A 104 14.21 -11.74 -1.34
CA ASP A 104 14.47 -10.59 -0.47
C ASP A 104 14.32 -9.25 -1.18
N ARG A 105 14.45 -9.22 -2.50
CA ARG A 105 14.34 -8.00 -3.30
C ARG A 105 13.73 -8.27 -4.68
N ILE A 106 12.93 -7.31 -5.16
CA ILE A 106 12.34 -7.29 -6.50
C ILE A 106 12.76 -5.99 -7.18
N VAL A 107 13.23 -6.06 -8.42
CA VAL A 107 13.49 -4.88 -9.26
C VAL A 107 12.62 -4.94 -10.49
N ILE A 108 11.84 -3.89 -10.73
CA ILE A 108 10.93 -3.79 -11.87
C ILE A 108 11.39 -2.58 -12.69
N SER A 109 11.62 -2.78 -13.98
CA SER A 109 11.89 -1.69 -14.91
C SER A 109 11.37 -2.02 -16.31
N GLY A 110 10.52 -1.15 -16.85
CA GLY A 110 9.76 -1.44 -18.05
C GLY A 110 8.95 -2.73 -17.90
N ASN A 111 9.19 -3.69 -18.80
CA ASN A 111 8.55 -5.02 -18.78
C ASN A 111 9.35 -6.09 -18.03
N THR A 112 10.53 -5.74 -17.49
CA THR A 112 11.42 -6.71 -16.85
C THR A 112 11.20 -6.73 -15.34
N VAL A 113 11.01 -7.94 -14.79
CA VAL A 113 10.99 -8.20 -13.35
C VAL A 113 12.21 -9.04 -12.99
N THR A 114 12.95 -8.60 -11.98
CA THR A 114 14.13 -9.30 -11.45
C THR A 114 13.87 -9.73 -10.02
N PHE A 115 13.96 -11.03 -9.79
CA PHE A 115 13.87 -11.67 -8.47
C PHE A 115 15.27 -11.83 -7.90
N HIS A 116 15.46 -11.38 -6.66
CA HIS A 116 16.66 -11.65 -5.88
C HIS A 116 16.33 -12.65 -4.76
N GLU A 117 17.06 -13.77 -4.74
CA GLU A 117 16.90 -14.83 -3.75
C GLU A 117 18.29 -15.39 -3.41
N ASP A 118 18.64 -15.44 -2.12
CA ASP A 118 19.93 -15.95 -1.63
C ASP A 118 21.17 -15.34 -2.35
N GLY A 119 21.07 -14.05 -2.72
CA GLY A 119 22.13 -13.33 -3.42
C GLY A 119 22.29 -13.67 -4.90
N GLN A 120 21.39 -14.49 -5.46
CA GLN A 120 21.26 -14.74 -6.90
C GLN A 120 20.17 -13.84 -7.48
N ALA A 121 20.28 -13.53 -8.78
CA ALA A 121 19.31 -12.72 -9.50
C ALA A 121 18.84 -13.45 -10.75
N SER A 122 17.52 -13.49 -10.95
CA SER A 122 16.87 -14.05 -12.13
C SER A 122 15.90 -13.02 -12.70
N SER A 123 15.99 -12.75 -14.01
CA SER A 123 15.22 -11.68 -14.67
C SER A 123 14.43 -12.24 -15.85
N GLY A 124 13.21 -11.74 -16.03
CA GLY A 124 12.36 -12.09 -17.15
C GLY A 124 11.44 -10.95 -17.57
N GLU A 125 10.98 -10.99 -18.80
CA GLU A 125 10.00 -10.06 -19.34
C GLU A 125 8.58 -10.61 -19.13
N TYR A 126 7.71 -9.75 -18.64
CA TYR A 126 6.32 -10.09 -18.36
C TYR A 126 5.36 -9.21 -19.19
N SER A 127 4.29 -9.83 -19.66
CA SER A 127 3.18 -9.19 -20.37
C SER A 127 1.92 -9.21 -19.50
N TYR A 128 1.06 -8.21 -19.67
CA TYR A 128 -0.20 -8.13 -18.92
C TYR A 128 -1.20 -9.21 -19.37
N ASP A 129 -1.78 -9.93 -18.41
CA ASP A 129 -2.75 -11.04 -18.60
C ASP A 129 -4.10 -10.75 -17.91
N GLY A 130 -4.44 -9.47 -17.76
CA GLY A 130 -5.70 -9.01 -17.19
C GLY A 130 -5.69 -8.89 -15.67
N TYR A 131 -6.88 -8.70 -15.10
CA TYR A 131 -7.11 -8.64 -13.67
C TYR A 131 -8.25 -9.56 -13.22
N GLU A 132 -8.28 -9.88 -11.92
CA GLU A 132 -9.37 -10.63 -11.29
C GLU A 132 -9.82 -9.91 -10.01
N ILE A 133 -11.14 -9.75 -9.84
CA ILE A 133 -11.74 -9.20 -8.63
C ILE A 133 -12.06 -10.35 -7.68
N LEU A 134 -11.46 -10.33 -6.49
CA LEU A 134 -11.66 -11.31 -5.43
C LEU A 134 -12.60 -10.76 -4.38
N THR A 135 -13.47 -11.61 -3.83
CA THR A 135 -14.33 -11.30 -2.68
C THR A 135 -13.92 -12.18 -1.52
N TYR A 136 -13.56 -11.57 -0.40
CA TYR A 136 -13.11 -12.28 0.80
C TYR A 136 -14.27 -12.61 1.74
N GLU A 137 -14.05 -13.54 2.66
CA GLU A 137 -15.10 -13.98 3.60
C GLU A 137 -15.65 -12.85 4.48
N ALA A 138 -14.83 -11.84 4.79
CA ALA A 138 -15.23 -10.67 5.55
C ALA A 138 -16.10 -9.68 4.75
N GLY A 139 -16.28 -9.91 3.44
CA GLY A 139 -17.09 -9.10 2.54
C GLY A 139 -16.33 -7.97 1.83
N ASN A 140 -15.11 -7.66 2.27
CA ASN A 140 -14.21 -6.79 1.53
C ASN A 140 -13.68 -7.50 0.28
N ARG A 141 -13.17 -6.71 -0.66
CA ARG A 141 -12.73 -7.16 -1.98
C ARG A 141 -11.31 -6.71 -2.28
N GLY A 142 -10.68 -7.32 -3.26
CA GLY A 142 -9.36 -6.95 -3.75
C GLY A 142 -9.22 -7.26 -5.23
N VAL A 143 -8.28 -6.60 -5.90
CA VAL A 143 -7.98 -6.83 -7.32
C VAL A 143 -6.60 -7.45 -7.43
N ARG A 144 -6.49 -8.55 -8.20
CA ARG A 144 -5.22 -9.14 -8.61
C ARG A 144 -4.90 -8.71 -10.04
N TYR A 145 -3.81 -8.00 -10.25
CA TYR A 145 -3.28 -7.69 -11.58
C TYR A 145 -2.28 -8.75 -12.00
N ILE A 146 -2.53 -9.42 -13.12
CA ILE A 146 -1.85 -10.65 -13.50
C ILE A 146 -0.93 -10.35 -14.66
N PHE A 147 0.29 -10.87 -14.58
CA PHE A 147 1.26 -10.81 -15.65
C PHE A 147 1.82 -12.20 -15.94
N LYS A 148 2.05 -12.48 -17.22
CA LYS A 148 2.57 -13.75 -17.72
C LYS A 148 4.00 -13.57 -18.23
N LEU A 149 4.86 -14.53 -17.91
CA LEU A 149 6.23 -14.57 -18.42
C LEU A 149 6.25 -14.80 -19.94
N GLU A 150 6.91 -13.90 -20.66
CA GLU A 150 7.15 -14.01 -22.11
C GLU A 150 8.58 -14.49 -22.41
N GLU A 151 9.56 -13.91 -21.72
CA GLU A 151 10.98 -14.23 -21.89
C GLU A 151 11.66 -14.41 -20.54
N GLY A 152 12.42 -15.49 -20.37
CA GLY A 152 13.13 -15.79 -19.13
C GLY A 152 13.22 -17.30 -18.90
N GLU A 153 14.21 -17.73 -18.14
CA GLU A 153 14.38 -19.14 -17.78
C GLU A 153 14.29 -19.31 -16.26
N GLN A 154 13.68 -20.41 -15.81
CA GLN A 154 13.57 -20.77 -14.39
C GLN A 154 12.89 -19.67 -13.54
N LEU A 155 11.90 -19.00 -14.14
CA LEU A 155 11.06 -18.01 -13.50
C LEU A 155 9.61 -18.49 -13.45
N PRO A 156 8.79 -17.96 -12.53
CA PRO A 156 7.38 -18.28 -12.47
C PRO A 156 6.66 -17.93 -13.77
N GLU A 157 5.77 -18.81 -14.27
CA GLU A 157 5.00 -18.50 -15.47
C GLU A 157 4.04 -17.31 -15.26
N TYR A 158 3.56 -17.10 -14.03
CA TYR A 158 2.65 -16.03 -13.66
C TYR A 158 3.11 -15.30 -12.40
N ILE A 159 2.88 -13.99 -12.40
CA ILE A 159 2.97 -13.13 -11.22
C ILE A 159 1.67 -12.34 -11.06
N GLN A 160 1.25 -12.08 -9.83
CA GLN A 160 0.03 -11.35 -9.53
C GLN A 160 0.29 -10.30 -8.45
N PHE A 161 -0.06 -9.05 -8.73
CA PHE A 161 0.07 -7.93 -7.80
C PHE A 161 -1.25 -7.63 -7.11
N SER A 162 -1.18 -7.26 -5.83
CA SER A 162 -2.27 -6.68 -5.04
C SER A 162 -1.69 -5.57 -4.18
N ASP A 163 -2.14 -4.33 -4.37
CA ASP A 163 -1.59 -3.13 -3.71
C ASP A 163 -2.67 -2.15 -3.26
N HIS A 164 -3.88 -2.64 -3.04
CA HIS A 164 -5.05 -1.85 -2.61
C HIS A 164 -5.56 -0.81 -3.62
N SER A 165 -5.01 -0.76 -4.84
CA SER A 165 -5.44 0.15 -5.91
C SER A 165 -6.22 -0.57 -7.01
N ILE A 166 -7.21 0.10 -7.59
CA ILE A 166 -8.11 -0.50 -8.59
C ILE A 166 -8.04 0.17 -9.98
N TYR A 167 -7.16 1.15 -10.16
CA TYR A 167 -6.95 1.88 -11.41
C TYR A 167 -5.48 2.32 -11.53
N PRO A 168 -5.03 2.82 -12.70
CA PRO A 168 -3.65 3.25 -12.90
C PRO A 168 -3.15 4.25 -11.86
N THR A 169 -2.15 3.83 -11.08
CA THR A 169 -1.46 4.62 -10.07
C THR A 169 -0.14 3.96 -9.73
N ASP A 170 0.85 4.78 -9.34
CA ASP A 170 2.09 4.26 -8.77
C ASP A 170 1.79 3.55 -7.45
N SER A 171 2.40 2.39 -7.25
CA SER A 171 2.25 1.60 -6.04
C SER A 171 3.13 2.17 -4.90
N ASP A 172 2.59 2.21 -3.68
CA ASP A 172 3.38 2.56 -2.47
C ASP A 172 4.01 1.32 -1.83
N HIS A 173 3.30 0.19 -1.90
CA HIS A 173 3.73 -1.14 -1.49
C HIS A 173 2.83 -2.19 -2.16
N PHE A 174 3.27 -3.45 -2.21
CA PHE A 174 2.43 -4.50 -2.79
C PHE A 174 2.64 -5.86 -2.15
N HIS A 175 1.63 -6.71 -2.30
CA HIS A 175 1.70 -8.16 -2.15
C HIS A 175 1.92 -8.79 -3.52
N LEU A 176 2.91 -9.69 -3.61
CA LEU A 176 3.26 -10.38 -4.85
C LEU A 176 3.03 -11.89 -4.68
N TYR A 177 2.35 -12.47 -5.65
CA TYR A 177 2.08 -13.90 -5.72
C TYR A 177 2.67 -14.43 -7.02
N TRP A 178 3.34 -15.57 -7.00
CA TRP A 178 4.01 -16.09 -8.19
C TRP A 178 4.01 -17.62 -8.22
N GLY A 179 3.93 -18.17 -9.43
CA GLY A 179 3.94 -19.61 -9.66
C GLY A 179 3.54 -19.96 -11.09
N ASP A 180 3.42 -21.26 -11.37
CA ASP A 180 3.15 -21.76 -12.73
C ASP A 180 1.66 -22.02 -13.01
N ASP A 181 0.79 -21.86 -12.00
CA ASP A 181 -0.65 -22.04 -12.12
C ASP A 181 -1.39 -20.75 -11.76
N ARG A 182 -1.82 -20.01 -12.78
CA ARG A 182 -2.57 -18.74 -12.65
C ARG A 182 -3.78 -18.86 -11.72
N ALA A 183 -4.54 -19.96 -11.83
CA ALA A 183 -5.77 -20.12 -11.07
C ALA A 183 -5.49 -20.47 -9.60
N ALA A 184 -4.51 -21.34 -9.35
CA ALA A 184 -4.11 -21.68 -7.98
C ALA A 184 -3.62 -20.45 -7.19
N LEU A 185 -2.95 -19.49 -7.84
CA LEU A 185 -2.50 -18.25 -7.20
C LEU A 185 -3.64 -17.33 -6.74
N LEU A 186 -4.83 -17.43 -7.36
CA LEU A 186 -6.02 -16.68 -6.94
C LEU A 186 -6.66 -17.26 -5.68
N GLU A 187 -6.45 -18.56 -5.45
CA GLU A 187 -6.92 -19.27 -4.24
C GLU A 187 -5.94 -19.09 -3.06
N GLU A 188 -4.71 -18.61 -3.32
CA GLU A 188 -3.71 -18.34 -2.28
C GLU A 188 -4.03 -17.04 -1.53
N VAL A 189 -4.41 -17.19 -0.27
CA VAL A 189 -4.80 -16.11 0.65
C VAL A 189 -4.04 -16.16 1.98
N SER A 190 -3.09 -17.09 2.14
CA SER A 190 -2.38 -17.35 3.39
C SER A 190 -0.93 -16.88 3.39
N ASN A 191 -0.25 -16.97 2.24
CA ASN A 191 1.08 -16.44 2.01
C ASN A 191 1.01 -15.35 0.93
N TRP A 192 1.46 -14.16 1.29
CA TRP A 192 1.37 -12.94 0.51
C TRP A 192 2.63 -12.09 0.76
N PRO A 193 3.77 -12.54 0.20
CA PRO A 193 5.03 -11.82 0.31
C PRO A 193 4.85 -10.34 -0.02
N THR A 194 5.33 -9.48 0.87
CA THR A 194 5.04 -8.05 0.86
C THR A 194 6.31 -7.24 0.70
N TYR A 195 6.22 -6.22 -0.14
CA TYR A 195 7.36 -5.43 -0.57
C TYR A 195 7.08 -3.93 -0.46
N TYR A 196 8.07 -3.20 0.07
CA TYR A 196 8.10 -1.74 0.14
C TYR A 196 9.31 -1.20 -0.63
N PRO A 197 9.37 0.10 -0.97
CA PRO A 197 10.54 0.69 -1.62
C PRO A 197 11.82 0.41 -0.86
N SER A 198 12.87 0.01 -1.56
CA SER A 198 14.20 -0.33 -1.00
C SER A 198 14.93 0.87 -0.39
N ALA A 199 14.45 2.09 -0.66
CA ALA A 199 14.97 3.31 -0.07
C ALA A 199 14.49 3.54 1.37
N MET A 200 13.40 2.88 1.79
CA MET A 200 12.85 3.01 3.13
C MET A 200 13.64 2.17 4.13
N ASP A 201 13.81 2.66 5.35
CA ASP A 201 14.29 1.82 6.45
C ASP A 201 13.12 1.11 7.19
N GLY A 202 13.45 0.17 8.07
CA GLY A 202 12.44 -0.62 8.77
C GLY A 202 11.54 0.21 9.71
N THR A 203 12.01 1.37 10.19
CA THR A 203 11.18 2.28 11.01
C THR A 203 10.20 3.05 10.13
N GLU A 204 10.63 3.50 8.95
CA GLU A 204 9.74 4.11 7.97
C GLU A 204 8.66 3.12 7.53
N VAL A 205 9.02 1.87 7.23
CA VAL A 205 8.06 0.81 6.89
C VAL A 205 7.08 0.57 8.05
N ALA A 206 7.54 0.49 9.29
CA ALA A 206 6.68 0.28 10.45
C ALA A 206 5.69 1.45 10.65
N HIS A 207 6.14 2.69 10.47
CA HIS A 207 5.27 3.87 10.54
C HIS A 207 4.19 3.84 9.45
N GLU A 208 4.54 3.55 8.20
CA GLU A 208 3.55 3.42 7.11
C GLU A 208 2.54 2.31 7.44
N MET A 209 2.99 1.13 7.89
CA MET A 209 2.09 0.04 8.29
C MET A 209 1.13 0.35 9.44
N MET A 210 1.44 1.35 10.26
CA MET A 210 0.56 1.83 11.35
C MET A 210 -0.36 2.97 10.91
N ALA A 211 -0.04 3.66 9.81
CA ALA A 211 -0.92 4.64 9.19
C ALA A 211 -2.10 3.98 8.45
N HIS A 212 -1.98 2.68 8.15
CA HIS A 212 -3.00 1.82 7.52
C HIS A 212 -3.60 0.79 8.49
#